data_AF-A0A1E4YIG2-F1
#
_entry.id   AF-A0A1E4YIG2-F1
#
_cell.length_a   1.000
_cell.length_b   1.000
_cell.length_c   1.000
_cell.angle_alpha   90.00
_cell.angle_beta   90.00
_cell.angle_gamma   90.00
#
_symmetry.space_group_name_H-M   'P 1'
#
loop_
_entity.id
_entity.type
_entity.pdbx_description
1 polymer ?
#
loop_
_entity_poly.entity_id
_entity_poly.type
_entity_poly.pdbx_seq_one_letter_code
_entity_poly.pdbx_strand_id
1 'polypeptide(L)'
;MTQHWRIFLARLAPPGAILDFSAAEFALEVAINLRYCLNLVRPTPECIALADLVLMRARNYGEARMGHKPQLFAEAENALAKATRLLEIELEYCAKQNMKGSCEQAA
;
A
#
# COMPACT_ATOMS: atom_id res chain seq x y z
N MET A 1 8.82 -14.32 -13.44
CA MET A 1 7.86 -14.50 -12.34
C MET A 1 6.93 -13.31 -12.31
N THR A 2 5.62 -13.53 -12.45
CA THR A 2 4.59 -12.51 -12.23
C THR A 2 4.76 -11.92 -10.83
N GLN A 3 4.86 -10.60 -10.73
CA GLN A 3 4.98 -9.92 -9.45
C GLN A 3 3.63 -9.91 -8.74
N HIS A 4 3.29 -11.02 -8.09
CA HIS A 4 1.99 -11.26 -7.44
C HIS A 4 1.63 -10.17 -6.41
N TRP A 5 2.63 -9.51 -5.79
CA TRP A 5 2.41 -8.40 -4.87
C TRP A 5 1.75 -7.19 -5.52
N ARG A 6 1.95 -6.95 -6.83
CA ARG A 6 1.35 -5.80 -7.54
C ARG A 6 -0.18 -5.87 -7.57
N ILE A 7 -0.75 -7.07 -7.60
CA ILE A 7 -2.21 -7.27 -7.56
C ILE A 7 -2.78 -6.76 -6.24
N PHE A 8 -2.12 -7.08 -5.13
CA PHE A 8 -2.54 -6.62 -3.81
C PHE A 8 -2.29 -5.13 -3.64
N LEU A 9 -1.18 -4.60 -4.18
CA LEU A 9 -0.89 -3.17 -4.11
C LEU A 9 -1.93 -2.35 -4.91
N ALA A 10 -2.35 -2.82 -6.07
CA ALA A 10 -3.38 -2.16 -6.89
C ALA A 10 -4.72 -2.03 -6.15
N ARG A 11 -5.03 -2.95 -5.22
CA ARG A 11 -6.25 -2.90 -4.38
C ARG A 11 -6.19 -1.84 -3.28
N LEU A 12 -5.04 -1.21 -3.05
CA LEU A 12 -4.92 -0.08 -2.12
C LEU A 12 -5.42 1.23 -2.73
N ALA A 13 -5.78 1.24 -4.02
CA ALA A 13 -6.28 2.43 -4.68
C ALA A 13 -7.55 2.94 -3.96
N PRO A 14 -7.64 4.24 -3.64
CA PRO A 14 -8.82 4.79 -2.99
C PRO A 14 -10.06 4.53 -3.85
N PRO A 15 -11.15 3.99 -3.28
CA PRO A 15 -12.26 3.43 -4.06
C PRO A 15 -13.11 4.41 -4.89
N GLY A 16 -12.73 5.68 -5.04
CA GLY A 16 -13.58 6.69 -5.68
C GLY A 16 -14.94 6.82 -4.99
N ALA A 17 -15.91 7.55 -5.55
CA ALA A 17 -17.19 7.86 -4.85
C ALA A 17 -18.19 6.68 -4.76
N ILE A 18 -17.90 5.67 -3.94
CA ILE A 18 -18.87 4.65 -3.46
C ILE A 18 -19.77 5.23 -2.35
N LEU A 19 -21.07 4.92 -2.42
CA LEU A 19 -22.13 5.38 -1.51
C LEU A 19 -22.01 4.79 -0.09
N ASP A 20 -21.77 3.48 0.03
CA ASP A 20 -21.69 2.77 1.32
C ASP A 20 -20.24 2.64 1.80
N PHE A 21 -19.57 3.77 2.00
CA PHE A 21 -18.17 3.77 2.45
C PHE A 21 -18.06 3.66 3.98
N SER A 22 -17.21 2.74 4.44
CA SER A 22 -16.77 2.65 5.84
C SER A 22 -15.27 2.88 5.95
N ALA A 23 -14.87 3.89 6.74
CA ALA A 23 -13.46 4.18 6.98
C ALA A 23 -12.72 3.00 7.64
N ALA A 24 -13.40 2.26 8.52
CA ALA A 24 -12.83 1.12 9.23
C ALA A 24 -12.63 -0.08 8.29
N GLU A 25 -13.61 -0.39 7.44
CA GLU A 25 -13.51 -1.48 6.47
C GLU A 25 -12.42 -1.19 5.44
N PHE A 26 -12.35 0.06 4.95
CA PHE A 26 -11.29 0.48 4.05
C PHE A 26 -9.89 0.33 4.66
N ALA A 27 -9.69 0.80 5.90
CA ALA A 27 -8.40 0.66 6.58
C ALA A 27 -8.03 -0.80 6.82
N LEU A 28 -9.01 -1.65 7.12
CA LEU A 28 -8.81 -3.09 7.28
C LEU A 28 -8.40 -3.76 5.96
N GLU A 29 -9.08 -3.45 4.86
CA GLU A 29 -8.76 -3.96 3.53
C GLU A 29 -7.34 -3.54 3.11
N VAL A 30 -6.97 -2.29 3.35
CA VAL A 30 -5.60 -1.81 3.10
C VAL A 30 -4.58 -2.60 3.91
N ALA A 31 -4.81 -2.81 5.21
CA ALA A 31 -3.91 -3.58 6.07
C ALA A 31 -3.73 -5.03 5.59
N ILE A 32 -4.81 -5.68 5.16
CA ILE A 32 -4.77 -7.05 4.62
C ILE A 32 -3.93 -7.10 3.34
N ASN A 33 -4.16 -6.19 2.40
CA ASN A 33 -3.42 -6.15 1.14
C ASN A 33 -1.93 -5.83 1.36
N LEU A 34 -1.60 -4.90 2.26
CA LEU A 34 -0.21 -4.61 2.65
C LEU A 34 0.50 -5.85 3.20
N ARG A 35 -0.17 -6.61 4.08
CA ARG A 35 0.37 -7.86 4.60
C ARG A 35 0.68 -8.87 3.49
N TYR A 36 -0.19 -8.99 2.49
CA TYR A 36 0.09 -9.82 1.32
C TYR A 36 1.27 -9.32 0.50
N CYS A 37 1.38 -8.01 0.25
CA CYS A 37 2.54 -7.44 -0.43
C CYS A 37 3.86 -7.78 0.28
N LEU A 38 3.91 -7.57 1.60
CA LEU A 38 5.10 -7.80 2.41
C LEU A 38 5.50 -9.28 2.49
N ASN A 39 4.53 -10.20 2.56
CA ASN A 39 4.79 -11.64 2.59
C ASN A 39 5.30 -12.22 1.26
N LEU A 40 5.13 -11.48 0.16
CA LEU A 40 5.55 -11.90 -1.19
C LEU A 40 6.94 -11.37 -1.57
N VAL A 41 7.58 -10.62 -0.67
CA VAL A 41 8.94 -10.12 -0.82
C VAL A 41 9.74 -10.42 0.46
N ARG A 42 11.03 -10.07 0.46
CA ARG A 42 11.84 -10.02 1.69
C ARG A 42 11.92 -8.54 2.07
N PRO A 43 11.03 -8.05 2.95
CA PRO A 43 10.91 -6.62 3.18
C PRO A 43 12.14 -6.07 3.90
N THR A 44 12.61 -4.92 3.45
CA THR A 44 13.57 -4.06 4.15
C THR A 44 12.87 -3.30 5.29
N PRO A 45 13.62 -2.75 6.26
CA PRO A 45 13.06 -1.81 7.24
C PRO A 45 12.33 -0.63 6.58
N GLU A 46 12.87 -0.12 5.47
CA GLU A 46 12.25 0.94 4.67
C GLU A 46 10.91 0.50 4.07
N CYS A 47 10.81 -0.74 3.58
CA CYS A 47 9.56 -1.30 3.07
C CYS A 47 8.48 -1.36 4.16
N ILE A 48 8.87 -1.76 5.38
CA ILE A 48 7.96 -1.81 6.53
C ILE A 48 7.51 -0.40 6.92
N ALA A 49 8.44 0.55 7.03
CA ALA A 49 8.11 1.94 7.36
C ALA A 49 7.17 2.59 6.33
N LEU A 50 7.36 2.30 5.04
CA LEU A 50 6.48 2.76 3.98
C LEU A 50 5.10 2.09 4.05
N ALA A 51 5.00 0.81 4.41
CA ALA A 51 3.72 0.14 4.62
C ALA A 51 2.94 0.77 5.81
N ASP A 52 3.61 1.07 6.91
CA ASP A 52 3.00 1.79 8.05
C ASP A 52 2.52 3.19 7.65
N LEU A 53 3.31 3.90 6.83
CA LEU A 53 2.92 5.19 6.28
C LEU A 53 1.67 5.06 5.41
N VAL A 54 1.59 4.05 4.53
CA VAL A 54 0.41 3.81 3.69
C VAL A 54 -0.83 3.54 4.57
N LEU A 55 -0.70 2.69 5.60
CA LEU A 55 -1.80 2.38 6.51
C LEU A 55 -2.28 3.64 7.26
N MET A 56 -1.36 4.47 7.73
CA MET A 56 -1.69 5.76 8.35
C MET A 56 -2.44 6.67 7.37
N ARG A 57 -1.95 6.81 6.12
CA ARG A 57 -2.61 7.65 5.10
C ARG A 57 -3.98 7.11 4.70
N ALA A 58 -4.17 5.80 4.69
CA ALA A 58 -5.46 5.18 4.42
C ALA A 58 -6.50 5.50 5.50
N ARG A 59 -6.10 5.51 6.77
CA ARG A 59 -6.97 5.96 7.88
C ARG A 59 -7.37 7.42 7.70
N ASN A 60 -6.40 8.30 7.44
CA ASN A 60 -6.66 9.72 7.22
C ASN A 60 -7.58 9.95 6.01
N TYR A 61 -7.40 9.19 4.93
CA TYR A 61 -8.32 9.22 3.77
C TYR A 61 -9.74 8.83 4.18
N GLY A 62 -9.90 7.71 4.90
CA GLY A 62 -11.20 7.24 5.35
C GLY A 62 -11.91 8.25 6.26
N GLU A 63 -11.18 8.84 7.21
CA GLU A 63 -11.70 9.90 8.09
C GLU A 63 -12.07 11.16 7.30
N ALA A 64 -11.19 11.63 6.40
CA ALA A 64 -11.44 12.82 5.59
C ALA A 64 -12.64 12.65 4.65
N ARG A 65 -12.87 11.43 4.17
CA ARG A 65 -14.01 11.08 3.33
C ARG A 65 -15.33 11.07 4.09
N MET A 66 -15.34 10.52 5.29
CA MET A 66 -16.51 10.55 6.18
C MET A 66 -16.75 11.96 6.73
N GLY A 67 -15.69 12.74 6.86
CA GLY A 67 -15.74 14.16 7.21
C GLY A 67 -16.36 15.00 6.10
N HIS A 68 -17.24 15.93 6.45
CA HIS A 68 -17.93 16.80 5.49
C HIS A 68 -17.04 17.96 5.00
N LYS A 69 -15.74 17.73 4.80
CA LYS A 69 -14.73 18.74 4.42
C LYS A 69 -14.02 18.34 3.12
N PRO A 70 -14.56 18.72 1.94
CA PRO A 70 -14.07 18.27 0.63
C PRO A 70 -12.58 18.56 0.36
N GLN A 71 -12.04 19.66 0.89
CA GLN A 71 -10.64 20.05 0.70
C GLN A 71 -9.68 19.05 1.39
N LEU A 72 -10.04 18.56 2.59
CA LEU A 72 -9.25 17.58 3.32
C LEU A 72 -9.25 16.22 2.62
N PHE A 73 -10.32 15.91 1.89
CA PHE A 73 -10.44 14.67 1.14
C PHE A 73 -9.44 14.60 -0.02
N ALA A 74 -9.36 15.63 -0.87
CA ALA A 74 -8.42 15.66 -2.01
C ALA A 74 -6.96 15.62 -1.56
N GLU A 75 -6.63 16.30 -0.46
CA GLU A 75 -5.28 16.25 0.12
C GLU A 75 -4.95 14.85 0.66
N ALA A 76 -5.88 14.23 1.39
CA ALA A 76 -5.70 12.89 1.93
C ALA A 76 -5.57 11.82 0.83
N GLU A 77 -6.34 11.95 -0.25
CA GLU A 77 -6.25 11.07 -1.43
C GLU A 77 -4.87 11.16 -2.09
N ASN A 78 -4.38 12.38 -2.33
CA ASN A 78 -3.05 12.59 -2.91
C ASN A 78 -1.93 12.07 -1.97
N ALA A 79 -2.08 12.27 -0.66
CA ALA A 79 -1.11 11.77 0.32
C ALA A 79 -1.05 10.23 0.35
N LEU A 80 -2.20 9.57 0.27
CA LEU A 80 -2.27 8.11 0.14
C LEU A 80 -1.63 7.63 -1.16
N ALA A 81 -1.97 8.24 -2.30
CA ALA A 81 -1.41 7.87 -3.60
C ALA A 81 0.12 7.98 -3.63
N LYS A 82 0.67 9.06 -3.07
CA LYS A 82 2.13 9.26 -2.94
C LYS A 82 2.78 8.18 -2.07
N ALA A 83 2.20 7.87 -0.91
CA ALA A 83 2.72 6.84 -0.02
C ALA A 83 2.71 5.46 -0.71
N THR A 84 1.62 5.11 -1.39
CA THR A 84 1.50 3.85 -2.14
C THR A 84 2.52 3.77 -3.26
N ARG A 85 2.80 4.87 -3.97
CA ARG A 85 3.83 4.92 -5.01
C ARG A 85 5.23 4.71 -4.46
N LEU A 86 5.56 5.28 -3.31
CA LEU A 86 6.86 5.05 -2.65
C LEU A 86 7.00 3.58 -2.24
N LEU A 87 5.95 3.00 -1.67
CA LEU A 87 5.93 1.58 -1.33
C LEU A 87 6.10 0.69 -2.56
N GLU A 88 5.48 1.01 -3.69
CA GLU A 88 5.65 0.27 -4.95
C GLU A 88 7.11 0.21 -5.39
N ILE A 89 7.82 1.33 -5.33
CA ILE A 89 9.23 1.43 -5.70
C ILE A 89 10.08 0.54 -4.79
N GLU A 90 9.81 0.56 -3.49
CA GLU A 90 10.56 -0.24 -2.52
C GLU A 90 10.24 -1.74 -2.62
N LEU A 91 8.98 -2.11 -2.90
CA LEU A 91 8.59 -3.50 -3.17
C LEU A 91 9.27 -4.04 -4.43
N GLU A 92 9.38 -3.23 -5.48
CA GLU A 92 10.13 -3.56 -6.69
C GLU A 92 11.62 -3.82 -6.39
N TYR A 93 12.22 -2.98 -5.54
CA TYR A 93 13.58 -3.14 -5.09
C TYR A 93 13.77 -4.44 -4.29
N CYS A 94 12.91 -4.69 -3.29
CA CYS A 94 12.92 -5.91 -2.49
C CYS A 94 12.75 -7.18 -3.35
N ALA A 95 11.85 -7.15 -4.34
CA ALA A 95 11.61 -8.28 -5.23
C ALA A 95 12.83 -8.60 -6.10
N LYS A 96 13.56 -7.58 -6.58
CA LYS A 96 14.79 -7.78 -7.37
C LYS A 96 15.93 -8.34 -6.53
N GLN A 97 16.09 -7.89 -5.28
CA GLN A 97 17.08 -8.44 -4.37
C GLN A 97 16.85 -9.93 -4.08
N ASN A 98 15.59 -10.34 -3.90
CA ASN A 98 15.24 -11.74 -3.70
C ASN A 98 15.67 -12.64 -4.86
N MET A 99 15.48 -12.18 -6.11
CA MET A 99 15.91 -12.95 -7.28
C MET A 99 17.43 -13.10 -7.34
N LYS A 100 18.18 -12.04 -7.01
CA LYS A 100 19.64 -12.07 -7.01
C LYS A 100 20.19 -13.04 -5.96
N GLY A 101 19.67 -13.00 -4.73
CA GLY A 101 20.05 -13.93 -3.67
C GLY A 101 19.71 -15.39 -3.97
N SER A 102 18.59 -15.66 -4.67
CA SER A 102 18.22 -17.01 -5.09
C SER A 102 19.12 -17.57 -6.20
N CYS A 103 19.70 -16.71 -7.05
CA CYS A 103 20.60 -17.13 -8.13
C CYS A 103 22.00 -17.42 -7.60
N GLU A 104 22.49 -16.62 -6.64
CA GLU A 104 23.78 -16.81 -5.97
C GLU A 104 23.82 -18.08 -5.08
N GLN A 105 22.67 -18.55 -4.59
CA GLN A 105 22.57 -19.81 -3.83
C GLN A 105 22.51 -21.08 -4.70
N ALA A 106 22.38 -20.93 -6.03
CA ALA A 106 22.22 -22.04 -6.97
C ALA A 106 23.47 -22.27 -7.86
N ALA A 107 24.58 -21.57 -7.60
CA ALA A 107 25.87 -21.69 -8.28
C ALA A 107 26.95 -22.23 -7.31
#